data_AF-A0A1Z5SMI5-F1
#
_entry.id   AF-A0A1Z5SMI5-F1
#
_cell.length_a   1.000
_cell.length_b   1.000
_cell.length_c   1.000
_cell.angle_alpha   90.00
_cell.angle_beta   90.00
_cell.angle_gamma   90.00
#
_symmetry.space_group_name_H-M   'P 1'
#
loop_
_entity.id
_entity.type
_entity.pdbx_description
1 polymer ?
#
loop_
_entity_poly.entity_id
_entity_poly.type
_entity_poly.pdbx_seq_one_letter_code
_entity_poly.pdbx_strand_id
1 'polypeptide(L)'
;MALKRPSMLLNLPQPTRIFTCLQCRSLHRLHAPTQRIPKPTPFVPDVQTFLTLIGRKLSAHSAKIPSWEALFSLSGQQLREAGVEPARARRYLMWWRERFRNGITGVGGDLKEVKDGIAELRVMEVPSSRPMDREATLTKGAGMRKVVVNVPATVALPPDPAKAAPEAEEGREGEPAPARAVAPPVSFNAKDVHAINGVKIVQANNIAGTGVEPVKGHQGVARLKVKEGLWEQRRGHKVDGGERRRAEVRYKRRVQEKKMAR
;
A
#
# COMPACT_ATOMS: atom_id res chain seq x y z
N MET A 1 -62.16 -5.42 -63.20
CA MET A 1 -62.14 -6.69 -62.45
C MET A 1 -60.69 -7.15 -62.27
N ALA A 2 -60.37 -7.63 -61.08
CA ALA A 2 -59.02 -7.71 -60.52
C ALA A 2 -58.12 -8.78 -61.15
N LEU A 3 -56.86 -8.41 -61.46
CA LEU A 3 -55.79 -9.33 -61.84
C LEU A 3 -55.14 -9.91 -60.58
N LYS A 4 -55.30 -11.23 -60.40
CA LYS A 4 -54.71 -12.04 -59.32
C LYS A 4 -53.18 -12.10 -59.47
N ARG A 5 -52.43 -11.71 -58.44
CA ARG A 5 -50.99 -11.99 -58.31
C ARG A 5 -50.82 -13.31 -57.53
N PRO A 6 -50.01 -14.27 -58.00
CA PRO A 6 -49.64 -15.43 -57.19
C PRO A 6 -48.50 -15.06 -56.23
N SER A 7 -48.74 -15.26 -54.94
CA SER A 7 -47.76 -15.12 -53.87
C SER A 7 -46.74 -16.26 -53.94
N MET A 8 -45.50 -15.94 -54.34
CA MET A 8 -44.36 -16.86 -54.21
C MET A 8 -43.96 -16.98 -52.74
N LEU A 9 -44.19 -18.14 -52.13
CA LEU A 9 -43.64 -18.51 -50.82
C LEU A 9 -42.17 -18.91 -51.00
N LEU A 10 -41.25 -18.00 -50.63
CA LEU A 10 -39.83 -18.32 -50.48
C LEU A 10 -39.66 -19.18 -49.22
N ASN A 11 -39.48 -20.48 -49.41
CA ASN A 11 -39.11 -21.41 -48.35
C ASN A 11 -37.60 -21.31 -48.12
N LEU A 12 -37.17 -20.60 -47.06
CA LEU A 12 -35.76 -20.56 -46.67
C LEU A 12 -35.35 -21.93 -46.08
N PRO A 13 -34.20 -22.49 -46.47
CA PRO A 13 -33.68 -23.69 -45.83
C PRO A 13 -33.28 -23.38 -44.39
N GLN A 14 -33.77 -24.18 -43.45
CA GLN A 14 -33.38 -24.10 -42.04
C GLN A 14 -31.87 -24.39 -41.91
N PRO A 15 -31.10 -23.58 -41.18
CA PRO A 15 -29.70 -23.89 -40.92
C PRO A 15 -29.62 -25.15 -40.06
N THR A 16 -28.89 -26.14 -40.56
CA THR A 16 -28.50 -27.34 -39.84
C THR A 16 -27.86 -26.95 -38.51
N ARG A 17 -28.30 -27.62 -37.44
CA ARG A 17 -27.78 -27.45 -36.08
C ARG A 17 -26.25 -27.59 -36.10
N ILE A 18 -25.55 -26.49 -35.90
CA ILE A 18 -24.13 -26.50 -35.59
C ILE A 18 -24.00 -27.18 -34.23
N PHE A 19 -23.55 -28.43 -34.22
CA PHE A 19 -23.01 -29.06 -33.01
C PHE A 19 -21.79 -28.24 -32.60
N THR A 20 -22.01 -27.29 -31.69
CA THR A 20 -20.93 -26.57 -31.04
C THR A 20 -20.06 -27.59 -30.32
N CYS A 21 -18.78 -27.62 -30.68
CA CYS A 21 -17.79 -28.47 -30.06
C CYS A 21 -17.74 -28.18 -28.54
N LEU A 22 -18.33 -29.06 -27.73
CA LEU A 22 -18.26 -29.03 -26.26
C LEU A 22 -16.86 -29.43 -25.73
N GLN A 23 -15.83 -29.45 -26.59
CA GLN A 23 -14.47 -29.83 -26.22
C GLN A 23 -13.49 -28.65 -26.28
N CYS A 24 -13.89 -27.47 -25.81
CA CYS A 24 -12.92 -26.48 -25.36
C CYS A 24 -12.41 -26.90 -23.97
N ARG A 25 -11.59 -27.96 -23.93
CA ARG A 25 -11.07 -28.53 -22.68
C ARG A 25 -10.16 -27.54 -21.96
N SER A 26 -10.50 -27.38 -20.69
CA SER A 26 -9.78 -26.90 -19.52
C SER A 26 -8.39 -27.52 -19.27
N LEU A 27 -7.56 -27.74 -20.29
CA LEU A 27 -6.22 -28.31 -20.10
C LEU A 27 -5.29 -27.36 -19.32
N HIS A 28 -5.49 -26.05 -19.44
CA HIS A 28 -4.77 -25.05 -18.63
C HIS A 28 -5.07 -25.13 -17.13
N ARG A 29 -6.21 -25.71 -16.71
CA ARG A 29 -6.55 -25.86 -15.29
C ARG A 29 -5.82 -27.04 -14.65
N LEU A 30 -5.56 -28.10 -15.42
CA LEU A 30 -4.87 -29.30 -14.94
C LEU A 30 -3.36 -29.11 -14.81
N HIS A 31 -2.78 -28.19 -15.59
CA HIS A 31 -1.36 -27.82 -15.55
C HIS A 31 -1.12 -26.42 -14.96
N ALA A 32 -2.07 -25.91 -14.15
CA ALA A 32 -1.87 -24.64 -13.47
C ALA A 32 -0.71 -24.79 -12.47
N PRO A 33 0.30 -23.91 -12.51
CA PRO A 33 1.41 -23.98 -11.57
C PRO A 33 0.88 -23.86 -10.14
N THR A 34 1.42 -24.68 -9.23
CA THR A 34 1.10 -24.57 -7.81
C THR A 34 1.46 -23.17 -7.33
N GLN A 35 0.50 -22.49 -6.71
CA GLN A 35 0.71 -21.10 -6.32
C GLN A 35 1.68 -21.06 -5.14
N ARG A 36 2.85 -20.47 -5.35
CA ARG A 36 3.85 -20.30 -4.28
C ARG A 36 3.31 -19.35 -3.21
N ILE A 37 3.47 -19.73 -1.95
CA ILE A 37 3.12 -18.89 -0.81
C ILE A 37 4.38 -18.11 -0.40
N PRO A 38 4.36 -16.77 -0.46
CA PRO A 38 5.50 -15.96 -0.07
C PRO A 38 5.66 -15.99 1.46
N LYS A 39 6.90 -15.95 1.94
CA LYS A 39 7.18 -15.85 3.38
C LYS A 39 6.76 -14.46 3.90
N PRO A 40 6.26 -14.35 5.15
CA PRO A 40 5.96 -13.05 5.75
C PRO A 40 7.23 -12.21 5.85
N THR A 41 7.11 -10.90 5.66
CA THR A 41 8.23 -9.96 5.80
C THR A 41 8.22 -9.33 7.19
N PRO A 42 9.35 -8.82 7.70
CA PRO A 42 9.38 -8.15 9.00
C PRO A 42 8.41 -6.96 9.10
N PHE A 43 8.18 -6.26 7.98
CA PHE A 43 7.19 -5.18 7.90
C PHE A 43 5.73 -5.67 7.83
N VAL A 44 5.51 -6.90 7.38
CA VAL A 44 4.19 -7.53 7.25
C VAL A 44 4.21 -8.94 7.87
N PRO A 45 4.23 -9.02 9.21
CA PRO A 45 4.33 -10.31 9.90
C PRO A 45 3.02 -11.10 9.89
N ASP A 46 1.89 -10.41 9.91
CA ASP A 46 0.56 -10.99 10.09
C ASP A 46 -0.45 -10.57 8.99
N VAL A 47 -1.56 -11.30 8.93
CA VAL A 47 -2.63 -11.07 7.96
C VAL A 47 -3.30 -9.72 8.18
N GLN A 48 -3.52 -9.32 9.43
CA GLN A 48 -4.20 -8.07 9.75
C GLN A 48 -3.35 -6.86 9.32
N THR A 49 -2.04 -6.88 9.54
CA THR A 49 -1.12 -5.86 9.03
C THR A 49 -1.17 -5.77 7.51
N PHE A 50 -1.13 -6.90 6.80
CA PHE A 50 -1.24 -6.89 5.33
C PHE A 50 -2.54 -6.23 4.85
N LEU A 51 -3.68 -6.61 5.43
CA LEU A 51 -4.99 -6.06 5.08
C LEU A 51 -5.13 -4.58 5.44
N THR A 52 -4.46 -4.14 6.49
CA THR A 52 -4.42 -2.73 6.91
C THR A 52 -3.61 -1.90 5.91
N LEU A 53 -2.44 -2.38 5.48
CA LEU A 53 -1.57 -1.69 4.53
C LEU A 53 -2.23 -1.45 3.18
N ILE A 54 -2.92 -2.45 2.63
CA ILE A 54 -3.62 -2.32 1.33
C ILE A 54 -4.87 -1.43 1.39
N GLY A 55 -5.37 -1.15 2.60
CA GLY A 55 -6.46 -0.23 2.89
C GLY A 55 -7.84 -0.70 2.44
N ARG A 56 -8.69 0.25 2.00
CA ARG A 56 -10.08 0.00 1.57
C ARG A 56 -10.96 -0.71 2.61
N LYS A 57 -10.69 -0.50 3.90
CA LYS A 57 -11.39 -1.14 5.02
C LYS A 57 -11.34 -2.68 4.99
N LEU A 58 -10.32 -3.27 4.37
CA LEU A 58 -10.15 -4.73 4.32
C LEU A 58 -9.73 -5.32 5.66
N SER A 59 -9.17 -4.51 6.56
CA SER A 59 -8.86 -4.90 7.94
C SER A 59 -10.06 -5.46 8.69
N ALA A 60 -11.29 -5.02 8.36
CA ALA A 60 -12.53 -5.53 8.95
C ALA A 60 -12.81 -7.01 8.63
N HIS A 61 -12.11 -7.60 7.65
CA HIS A 61 -12.27 -9.00 7.26
C HIS A 61 -11.13 -9.90 7.76
N SER A 62 -10.23 -9.39 8.62
CA SER A 62 -9.10 -10.18 9.15
C SER A 62 -9.54 -11.47 9.83
N ALA A 63 -10.60 -11.41 10.66
CA ALA A 63 -11.13 -12.56 11.38
C ALA A 63 -11.62 -13.71 10.47
N LYS A 64 -11.91 -13.42 9.19
CA LYS A 64 -12.39 -14.40 8.20
C LYS A 64 -11.23 -15.17 7.56
N ILE A 65 -10.00 -14.71 7.73
CA ILE A 65 -8.79 -15.28 7.14
C ILE A 65 -7.85 -15.67 8.28
N PRO A 66 -7.90 -16.92 8.74
CA PRO A 66 -7.27 -17.32 10.02
C PRO A 66 -5.73 -17.38 9.96
N SER A 67 -5.15 -17.66 8.79
CA SER A 67 -3.70 -17.87 8.64
C SER A 67 -3.13 -17.17 7.42
N TRP A 68 -1.82 -16.94 7.45
CA TRP A 68 -1.06 -16.39 6.31
C TRP A 68 -1.17 -17.30 5.08
N GLU A 69 -1.12 -18.61 5.29
CA GLU A 69 -1.29 -19.58 4.20
C GLU A 69 -2.70 -19.54 3.60
N ALA A 70 -3.73 -19.38 4.44
CA ALA A 70 -5.11 -19.22 3.98
C ALA A 70 -5.26 -17.94 3.15
N LEU A 71 -4.66 -16.83 3.56
CA LEU A 71 -4.67 -15.56 2.81
C LEU A 71 -4.20 -15.77 1.37
N PHE A 72 -3.10 -16.50 1.16
CA PHE A 72 -2.55 -16.75 -0.17
C PHE A 72 -3.17 -17.96 -0.88
N SER A 73 -3.82 -18.89 -0.20
CA SER A 73 -4.40 -20.09 -0.85
C SER A 73 -5.86 -19.92 -1.28
N LEU A 74 -6.67 -19.14 -0.55
CA LEU A 74 -8.11 -19.06 -0.77
C LEU A 74 -8.48 -18.55 -2.16
N SER A 75 -9.44 -19.19 -2.81
CA SER A 75 -9.96 -18.79 -4.12
C SER A 75 -10.98 -17.65 -4.01
N GLY A 76 -11.30 -17.01 -5.14
CA GLY A 76 -12.29 -15.94 -5.18
C GLY A 76 -13.72 -16.37 -4.82
N GLN A 77 -14.06 -17.66 -4.94
CA GLN A 77 -15.35 -18.23 -4.50
C GLN A 77 -15.34 -18.49 -3.00
N GLN A 78 -14.28 -19.10 -2.48
CA GLN A 78 -14.10 -19.34 -1.05
C GLN A 78 -14.07 -18.04 -0.25
N LEU A 79 -13.44 -16.98 -0.78
CA LEU A 79 -13.48 -15.66 -0.15
C LEU A 79 -14.89 -15.07 -0.09
N ARG A 80 -15.75 -15.41 -1.06
CA ARG A 80 -17.15 -14.96 -1.07
C ARG A 80 -17.93 -15.72 0.01
N GLU A 81 -17.75 -17.03 0.10
CA GLU A 81 -18.38 -17.88 1.11
C GLU A 81 -17.94 -17.50 2.53
N ALA A 82 -16.66 -17.17 2.72
CA ALA A 82 -16.15 -16.62 3.97
C ALA A 82 -16.70 -15.22 4.29
N GLY A 83 -17.41 -14.58 3.36
CA GLY A 83 -18.08 -13.29 3.55
C GLY A 83 -17.18 -12.06 3.33
N VAL A 84 -16.09 -12.18 2.58
CA VAL A 84 -15.28 -11.02 2.16
C VAL A 84 -16.01 -10.27 1.04
N GLU A 85 -16.96 -9.43 1.42
CA GLU A 85 -17.77 -8.62 0.51
C GLU A 85 -17.45 -7.14 0.68
N PRO A 86 -17.43 -6.32 -0.38
CA PRO A 86 -17.99 -6.51 -1.72
C PRO A 86 -17.07 -7.21 -2.74
N ALA A 87 -17.63 -7.66 -3.87
CA ALA A 87 -16.86 -8.33 -4.93
C ALA A 87 -15.64 -7.54 -5.45
N ARG A 88 -15.72 -6.20 -5.45
CA ARG A 88 -14.60 -5.33 -5.83
C ARG A 88 -13.43 -5.41 -4.82
N ALA A 89 -13.73 -5.49 -3.52
CA ALA A 89 -12.72 -5.64 -2.48
C ALA A 89 -12.02 -7.00 -2.59
N ARG A 90 -12.79 -8.06 -2.86
CA ARG A 90 -12.29 -9.41 -3.15
C ARG A 90 -11.32 -9.46 -4.32
N ARG A 91 -11.70 -8.88 -5.47
CA ARG A 91 -10.82 -8.80 -6.66
C ARG A 91 -9.54 -8.00 -6.38
N TYR A 92 -9.66 -6.92 -5.61
CA TYR A 92 -8.51 -6.10 -5.22
C TYR A 92 -7.55 -6.83 -4.28
N LEU A 93 -8.07 -7.60 -3.32
CA LEU A 93 -7.25 -8.45 -2.44
C LEU A 93 -6.48 -9.50 -3.25
N MET A 94 -7.15 -10.18 -4.19
CA MET A 94 -6.49 -11.17 -5.06
C MET A 94 -5.41 -10.52 -5.93
N TRP A 95 -5.67 -9.33 -6.47
CA TRP A 95 -4.67 -8.56 -7.22
C TRP A 95 -3.44 -8.21 -6.37
N TRP A 96 -3.64 -7.77 -5.13
CA TRP A 96 -2.53 -7.48 -4.20
C TRP A 96 -1.75 -8.72 -3.79
N ARG A 97 -2.42 -9.87 -3.57
CA ARG A 97 -1.76 -11.15 -3.28
C ARG A 97 -0.80 -11.54 -4.41
N GLU A 98 -1.25 -11.43 -5.65
CA GLU A 98 -0.42 -11.77 -6.81
C GLU A 98 0.75 -10.81 -6.96
N ARG A 99 0.49 -9.52 -6.71
CA ARG A 99 1.54 -8.49 -6.71
C ARG A 99 2.61 -8.76 -5.64
N PHE A 100 2.20 -9.19 -4.45
CA PHE A 100 3.10 -9.56 -3.36
C PHE A 100 3.90 -10.85 -3.67
N ARG A 101 3.28 -11.85 -4.31
CA ARG A 101 3.99 -13.05 -4.80
C ARG A 101 5.10 -12.74 -5.80
N ASN A 102 4.86 -11.76 -6.66
CA ASN A 102 5.84 -11.30 -7.64
C ASN A 102 6.94 -10.41 -7.01
N GLY A 103 6.94 -10.23 -5.69
CA GLY A 103 7.90 -9.36 -4.98
C GLY A 103 7.66 -7.87 -5.21
N ILE A 104 6.54 -7.49 -5.82
CA ILE A 104 6.23 -6.08 -6.09
C ILE A 104 5.51 -5.49 -4.88
N THR A 105 6.29 -5.13 -3.87
CA THR A 105 5.78 -4.55 -2.62
C THR A 105 5.54 -3.04 -2.73
N GLY A 106 4.86 -2.47 -1.75
CA GLY A 106 4.75 -1.02 -1.61
C GLY A 106 5.90 -0.43 -0.78
N VAL A 107 5.78 0.84 -0.41
CA VAL A 107 6.76 1.52 0.46
C VAL A 107 6.96 0.71 1.73
N GLY A 108 8.22 0.41 2.08
CA GLY A 108 8.57 -0.35 3.29
C GLY A 108 8.56 -1.88 3.15
N GLY A 109 8.23 -2.43 1.98
CA GLY A 109 8.24 -3.88 1.79
C GLY A 109 9.63 -4.53 1.92
N ASP A 110 10.69 -3.76 1.68
CA ASP A 110 12.09 -4.22 1.68
C ASP A 110 12.77 -4.11 3.07
N LEU A 111 12.02 -3.68 4.09
CA LEU A 111 12.55 -3.42 5.43
C LEU A 111 12.83 -4.72 6.18
N LYS A 112 14.06 -4.85 6.69
CA LYS A 112 14.50 -5.98 7.52
C LYS A 112 14.31 -5.71 9.01
N GLU A 113 14.73 -4.53 9.45
CA GLU A 113 14.64 -4.09 10.85
C GLU A 113 13.32 -3.38 11.08
N VAL A 114 12.36 -4.03 11.73
CA VAL A 114 11.06 -3.44 12.08
C VAL A 114 10.73 -3.87 13.50
N LYS A 115 10.38 -2.91 14.36
CA LYS A 115 9.95 -3.17 15.75
C LYS A 115 8.55 -2.61 15.92
N ASP A 116 7.60 -3.44 16.35
CA ASP A 116 6.20 -3.04 16.63
C ASP A 116 5.51 -2.33 15.45
N GLY A 117 5.83 -2.74 14.21
CA GLY A 117 5.30 -2.11 12.99
C GLY A 117 5.86 -0.71 12.73
N ILE A 118 6.95 -0.32 13.39
CA ILE A 118 7.68 0.94 13.18
C ILE A 118 9.11 0.61 12.73
N ALA A 119 9.54 1.23 11.63
CA ALA A 119 10.91 1.15 11.15
C ALA A 119 11.59 2.52 11.27
N GLU A 120 12.85 2.55 11.71
CA GLU A 120 13.67 3.75 11.76
C GLU A 120 14.51 3.86 10.47
N LEU A 121 14.35 4.98 9.77
CA LEU A 121 15.06 5.31 8.55
C LEU A 121 16.12 6.36 8.85
N ARG A 122 17.35 6.14 8.37
CA ARG A 122 18.43 7.12 8.49
C ARG A 122 19.07 7.44 7.16
N VAL A 123 19.50 8.69 7.02
CA VAL A 123 20.39 9.11 5.92
C VAL A 123 21.81 8.69 6.27
N MET A 124 22.42 7.89 5.39
CA MET A 124 23.80 7.47 5.50
C MET A 124 24.59 7.85 4.25
N GLU A 125 25.86 8.21 4.45
CA GLU A 125 26.82 8.35 3.36
C GLU A 125 27.47 7.01 3.07
N VAL A 126 27.35 6.58 1.82
CA VAL A 126 27.87 5.30 1.33
C VAL A 126 28.87 5.60 0.22
N PRO A 127 30.02 4.91 0.17
CA PRO A 127 30.94 5.06 -0.96
C PRO A 127 30.24 4.72 -2.28
N SER A 128 30.41 5.57 -3.28
CA SER A 128 29.82 5.44 -4.60
C SER A 128 30.90 5.52 -5.67
N SER A 129 30.89 4.58 -6.62
CA SER A 129 31.79 4.61 -7.78
C SER A 129 31.26 5.47 -8.94
N ARG A 130 30.10 6.14 -8.77
CA ARG A 130 29.46 6.90 -9.84
C ARG A 130 30.26 8.17 -10.17
N PRO A 131 30.38 8.56 -11.46
CA PRO A 131 31.10 9.77 -11.86
C PRO A 131 30.58 11.04 -11.17
N MET A 132 29.26 11.18 -11.02
CA MET A 132 28.59 12.33 -10.39
C MET A 132 28.85 12.46 -8.86
N ASP A 133 29.40 11.42 -8.23
CA ASP A 133 29.67 11.41 -6.80
C ASP A 133 31.15 11.64 -6.48
N ARG A 134 32.02 11.81 -7.50
CA ARG A 134 33.47 11.99 -7.30
C ARG A 134 33.83 13.29 -6.58
N GLU A 135 33.15 14.38 -6.93
CA GLU A 135 33.40 15.70 -6.35
C GLU A 135 32.61 15.89 -5.05
N ALA A 136 33.24 16.52 -4.06
CA ALA A 136 32.57 16.90 -2.81
C ALA A 136 31.53 18.01 -3.07
N THR A 137 30.39 17.94 -2.40
CA THR A 137 29.36 18.99 -2.42
C THR A 137 29.13 19.51 -1.00
N LEU A 138 28.56 20.70 -0.82
CA LEU A 138 28.20 21.27 0.48
C LEU A 138 27.51 20.29 1.45
N THR A 139 26.78 19.32 0.90
CA THR A 139 26.05 18.33 1.69
C THR A 139 26.74 16.97 1.80
N LYS A 140 27.67 16.58 0.92
CA LYS A 140 28.22 15.21 0.83
C LYS A 140 29.74 15.18 0.61
N GLY A 141 30.42 14.20 1.20
CA GLY A 141 31.86 13.99 0.99
C GLY A 141 32.22 13.57 -0.46
N ALA A 142 33.48 13.78 -0.85
CA ALA A 142 33.99 13.34 -2.15
C ALA A 142 33.94 11.80 -2.25
N GLY A 143 33.40 11.26 -3.35
CA GLY A 143 33.22 9.83 -3.54
C GLY A 143 32.06 9.20 -2.75
N MET A 144 31.24 10.01 -2.07
CA MET A 144 30.14 9.53 -1.21
C MET A 144 28.77 9.87 -1.80
N ARG A 145 27.80 8.97 -1.59
CA ARG A 145 26.38 9.20 -1.90
C ARG A 145 25.53 9.09 -0.65
N LYS A 146 24.51 9.94 -0.54
CA LYS A 146 23.51 9.82 0.52
C LYS A 146 22.43 8.82 0.14
N VAL A 147 22.17 7.87 1.02
CA VAL A 147 21.15 6.82 0.86
C VAL A 147 20.31 6.76 2.12
N VAL A 148 19.02 6.48 1.96
CA VAL A 148 18.13 6.18 3.08
C VAL A 148 18.18 4.69 3.38
N VAL A 149 18.57 4.35 4.60
CA VAL A 149 18.83 2.99 5.06
C VAL A 149 17.93 2.67 6.24
N ASN A 150 17.51 1.41 6.35
CA ASN A 150 16.80 0.92 7.52
C ASN A 150 17.80 0.59 8.64
N VAL A 151 17.58 1.15 9.82
CA VAL A 151 18.47 1.02 10.97
C VAL A 151 17.67 0.45 12.14
N PRO A 152 18.25 -0.42 13.00
CA PRO A 152 17.56 -0.83 14.21
C PRO A 152 17.19 0.40 15.05
N ALA A 153 16.02 0.36 15.69
CA ALA A 153 15.52 1.47 16.48
C ALA A 153 16.58 1.91 17.50
N THR A 154 17.12 3.10 17.29
CA THR A 154 18.18 3.71 18.09
C THR A 154 17.59 4.85 18.93
N VAL A 155 16.54 5.50 18.43
CA VAL A 155 15.77 6.50 19.19
C VAL A 155 14.57 5.81 19.82
N ALA A 156 14.34 6.02 21.12
CA ALA A 156 13.22 5.43 21.88
C ALA A 156 11.90 5.53 21.10
N LEU A 157 11.29 4.37 20.81
CA LEU A 157 10.04 4.29 20.05
C LEU A 157 8.92 5.01 20.82
N PRO A 158 7.95 5.64 20.13
CA PRO A 158 6.76 6.14 20.80
C PRO A 158 6.05 4.98 21.50
N PRO A 159 5.55 5.13 22.73
CA PRO A 159 4.82 4.06 23.40
C PRO A 159 3.58 3.67 22.58
N ASP A 160 3.33 2.36 22.49
CA ASP A 160 2.15 1.83 21.83
C ASP A 160 0.87 2.30 22.54
N PRO A 161 -0.14 2.83 21.82
CA PRO A 161 -1.39 3.26 22.45
C PRO A 161 -2.18 2.08 23.04
N ALA A 162 -1.88 0.84 22.65
CA ALA A 162 -2.56 -0.36 23.15
C ALA A 162 -1.94 -0.94 24.45
N LYS A 163 -0.71 -0.53 24.80
CA LYS A 163 -0.04 -0.93 26.04
C LYS A 163 -0.08 0.17 27.11
N ALA A 164 -0.78 1.26 26.82
CA ALA A 164 -1.06 2.35 27.74
C ALA A 164 -2.46 2.14 28.36
N ALA A 165 -2.52 1.40 29.46
CA ALA A 165 -3.58 1.46 30.45
C ALA A 165 -2.93 1.74 31.82
N PRO A 166 -3.65 2.35 32.76
CA PRO A 166 -3.22 3.60 33.38
C PRO A 166 -2.33 3.36 34.59
N GLU A 167 -1.09 3.84 34.51
CA GLU A 167 -0.44 4.40 35.69
C GLU A 167 -0.37 5.90 35.45
N ALA A 168 -1.10 6.62 36.29
CA ALA A 168 -1.09 8.06 36.34
C ALA A 168 0.31 8.52 36.75
N GLU A 169 1.01 9.18 35.84
CA GLU A 169 1.84 10.34 36.17
C GLU A 169 1.56 11.43 35.14
N GLU A 170 0.52 12.21 35.43
CA GLU A 170 0.51 13.62 35.08
C GLU A 170 1.71 14.28 35.78
N GLY A 171 2.60 14.90 35.00
CA GLY A 171 3.65 15.76 35.55
C GLY A 171 5.08 15.29 35.31
N ARG A 172 5.50 15.19 34.06
CA ARG A 172 6.88 15.56 33.70
C ARG A 172 6.93 16.05 32.27
N GLU A 173 6.89 17.38 32.14
CA GLU A 173 7.40 18.05 30.95
C GLU A 173 8.84 17.58 30.79
N GLY A 174 9.04 16.62 29.88
CA GLY A 174 10.37 16.16 29.50
C GLY A 174 11.14 17.36 28.98
N GLU A 175 12.28 17.61 29.62
CA GLU A 175 13.27 18.63 29.26
C GLU A 175 13.36 18.80 27.73
N PRO A 176 13.50 20.03 27.22
CA PRO A 176 13.67 20.23 25.79
C PRO A 176 14.93 19.51 25.36
N ALA A 177 14.76 18.36 24.70
CA ALA A 177 15.86 17.62 24.09
C ALA A 177 16.70 18.63 23.29
N PRO A 178 18.02 18.70 23.52
CA PRO A 178 18.83 19.79 23.01
C PRO A 178 18.64 19.87 21.50
N ALA A 179 18.30 21.08 21.04
CA ALA A 179 18.15 21.35 19.63
C ALA A 179 19.42 20.85 18.91
N ARG A 180 19.27 19.80 18.08
CA ARG A 180 20.31 19.18 17.24
C ARG A 180 21.21 18.13 17.91
N ALA A 181 20.65 17.21 18.69
CA ALA A 181 21.36 15.95 18.96
C ALA A 181 21.52 15.16 17.66
N VAL A 182 22.73 15.15 17.09
CA VAL A 182 23.11 14.22 16.02
C VAL A 182 22.96 12.81 16.60
N ALA A 183 22.08 12.02 16.01
CA ALA A 183 21.82 10.68 16.52
C ALA A 183 23.12 9.85 16.52
N PRO A 184 23.29 8.90 17.47
CA PRO A 184 24.54 8.15 17.60
C PRO A 184 24.98 7.55 16.26
N PRO A 185 26.28 7.64 15.90
CA PRO A 185 26.76 7.07 14.66
C PRO A 185 26.58 5.55 14.70
N VAL A 186 25.79 5.02 13.77
CA VAL A 186 25.63 3.57 13.64
C VAL A 186 26.64 3.10 12.59
N SER A 187 27.56 2.24 13.01
CA SER A 187 28.51 1.60 12.09
C SER A 187 27.77 0.54 11.27
N PHE A 188 27.64 0.77 9.96
CA PHE A 188 27.12 -0.23 9.03
C PHE A 188 28.23 -0.72 8.10
N ASN A 189 28.17 -2.01 7.78
CA ASN A 189 28.97 -2.57 6.71
C ASN A 189 28.41 -2.09 5.36
N ALA A 190 29.26 -1.49 4.51
CA ALA A 190 28.84 -0.93 3.23
C ALA A 190 28.15 -1.95 2.29
N LYS A 191 28.39 -3.26 2.48
CA LYS A 191 27.80 -4.34 1.68
C LYS A 191 26.33 -4.63 2.01
N ASP A 192 25.89 -4.34 3.24
CA ASP A 192 24.53 -4.63 3.69
C ASP A 192 23.57 -3.45 3.49
N VAL A 193 24.07 -2.35 2.92
CA VAL A 193 23.31 -1.12 2.74
C VAL A 193 22.39 -1.22 1.52
N HIS A 194 21.10 -1.45 1.81
CA HIS A 194 20.05 -1.48 0.81
C HIS A 194 19.29 -0.14 0.82
N ALA A 195 19.25 0.53 -0.33
CA ALA A 195 18.45 1.74 -0.50
C ALA A 195 16.96 1.38 -0.47
N ILE A 196 16.18 2.08 0.34
CA ILE A 196 14.74 1.81 0.47
C ILE A 196 13.98 2.41 -0.71
N ASN A 197 13.15 1.59 -1.35
CA ASN A 197 12.30 2.02 -2.45
C ASN A 197 11.16 2.95 -2.00
N GLY A 198 10.90 4.00 -2.80
CA GLY A 198 9.77 4.91 -2.57
C GLY A 198 10.00 6.05 -1.57
N VAL A 199 11.21 6.16 -1.01
CA VAL A 199 11.62 7.24 -0.11
C VAL A 199 12.71 8.09 -0.77
N LYS A 200 12.67 9.40 -0.57
CA LYS A 200 13.64 10.35 -1.14
C LYS A 200 14.20 11.26 -0.06
N ILE A 201 15.43 11.72 -0.28
CA ILE A 201 16.04 12.76 0.56
C ILE A 201 15.65 14.11 -0.04
N VAL A 202 15.06 14.97 0.78
CA VAL A 202 14.65 16.34 0.47
C VAL A 202 15.45 17.28 1.36
N GLN A 203 15.87 18.45 0.86
CA GLN A 203 16.51 19.50 1.66
C GLN A 203 17.62 18.99 2.61
N ALA A 204 18.84 18.86 2.07
CA ALA A 204 20.06 18.40 2.76
C ALA A 204 19.98 17.00 3.40
N ASN A 205 19.20 16.84 4.48
CA ASN A 205 19.09 15.63 5.29
C ASN A 205 17.64 15.24 5.65
N ASN A 206 16.61 15.96 5.18
CA ASN A 206 15.23 15.57 5.49
C ASN A 206 14.81 14.37 4.63
N ILE A 207 14.09 13.42 5.22
CA ILE A 207 13.58 12.24 4.52
C ILE A 207 12.10 12.49 4.21
N ALA A 208 11.72 12.36 2.95
CA ALA A 208 10.34 12.50 2.50
C ALA A 208 9.87 11.25 1.75
N GLY A 209 8.63 10.86 1.99
CA GLY A 209 8.00 9.72 1.35
C GLY A 209 6.58 9.52 1.85
N THR A 210 5.81 8.67 1.18
CA THR A 210 4.46 8.32 1.62
C THR A 210 4.53 7.58 2.96
N GLY A 211 3.88 8.13 3.99
CA GLY A 211 3.83 7.52 5.33
C GLY A 211 5.10 7.67 6.16
N VAL A 212 6.11 8.41 5.68
CA VAL A 212 7.34 8.70 6.41
C VAL A 212 7.12 9.92 7.31
N GLU A 213 7.39 9.78 8.60
CA GLU A 213 7.27 10.85 9.60
C GLU A 213 8.66 11.20 10.14
N PRO A 214 9.15 12.45 9.95
CA PRO A 214 10.46 12.84 10.48
C PRO A 214 10.45 12.89 12.01
N VAL A 215 11.54 12.46 12.64
CA VAL A 215 11.66 12.50 14.10
C VAL A 215 12.06 13.91 14.54
N LYS A 216 11.25 14.52 15.40
CA LYS A 216 11.55 15.85 15.96
C LYS A 216 12.84 15.79 16.79
N GLY A 217 13.74 16.75 16.59
CA GLY A 217 15.01 16.86 17.32
C GLY A 217 16.21 16.17 16.66
N HIS A 218 15.99 15.18 15.78
CA HIS A 218 17.06 14.46 15.08
C HIS A 218 17.03 14.69 13.57
N GLN A 219 18.04 15.36 13.03
CA GLN A 219 18.18 15.52 11.57
C GLN A 219 18.61 14.21 10.92
N GLY A 220 18.05 13.90 9.75
CA GLY A 220 18.41 12.67 9.02
C GLY A 220 17.77 11.39 9.55
N VAL A 221 16.87 11.48 10.54
CA VAL A 221 16.14 10.34 11.10
C VAL A 221 14.64 10.50 10.83
N ALA A 222 14.03 9.45 10.30
CA ALA A 222 12.58 9.38 10.10
C ALA A 222 12.03 8.02 10.52
N ARG A 223 10.74 7.95 10.77
CA ARG A 223 10.02 6.74 11.13
C ARG A 223 9.03 6.38 10.04
N LEU A 224 8.95 5.11 9.68
CA LEU A 224 7.89 4.56 8.85
C LEU A 224 7.02 3.68 9.74
N LYS A 225 5.78 4.12 9.98
CA LYS A 225 4.79 3.37 10.75
C LYS A 225 3.81 2.66 9.83
N VAL A 226 3.43 1.43 10.19
CA VAL A 226 2.30 0.73 9.57
C VAL A 226 1.04 1.58 9.74
N LYS A 227 0.50 2.08 8.63
CA LYS A 227 -0.70 2.92 8.58
C LYS A 227 -1.71 2.33 7.60
N GLU A 228 -2.99 2.52 7.90
CA GLU A 228 -4.06 2.11 6.99
C GLU A 228 -3.89 2.77 5.61
N GLY A 229 -3.93 1.94 4.57
CA GLY A 229 -3.87 2.39 3.18
C GLY A 229 -2.51 2.92 2.72
N LEU A 230 -1.41 2.57 3.40
CA LEU A 230 -0.06 2.91 2.96
C LEU A 230 0.24 2.40 1.54
N TRP A 231 -0.31 1.24 1.17
CA TRP A 231 -0.21 0.65 -0.16
C TRP A 231 -1.52 0.80 -0.95
N GLU A 232 -2.48 1.58 -0.46
CA GLU A 232 -3.78 1.66 -1.13
C GLU A 232 -3.68 2.38 -2.48
N GLN A 233 -4.14 1.71 -3.54
CA GLN A 233 -4.46 2.41 -4.78
C GLN A 233 -5.77 3.20 -4.58
N ARG A 234 -5.64 4.47 -4.23
CA ARG A 234 -6.76 5.35 -3.90
C ARG A 234 -7.72 5.47 -5.08
N ARG A 235 -9.01 5.40 -4.78
CA ARG A 235 -10.07 5.59 -5.78
C ARG A 235 -10.38 7.07 -5.94
N GLY A 236 -10.57 7.51 -7.18
CA GLY A 236 -11.15 8.81 -7.45
C GLY A 236 -12.52 8.93 -6.81
N HIS A 237 -12.77 10.05 -6.14
CA HIS A 237 -14.08 10.43 -5.64
C HIS A 237 -14.49 11.76 -6.27
N LYS A 238 -15.79 11.98 -6.40
CA LYS A 238 -16.30 13.23 -6.98
C LYS A 238 -16.26 14.32 -5.93
N VAL A 239 -15.53 15.40 -6.20
CA VAL A 239 -15.52 16.61 -5.37
C VAL A 239 -16.79 17.43 -5.67
N ASP A 240 -17.55 17.81 -4.63
CA ASP A 240 -18.79 18.59 -4.73
C ASP A 240 -19.79 18.04 -5.78
N GLY A 241 -20.00 16.72 -5.83
CA GLY A 241 -20.94 16.09 -6.79
C GLY A 241 -20.39 15.92 -8.22
N GLY A 242 -19.15 16.35 -8.47
CA GLY A 242 -18.49 16.30 -9.77
C GLY A 242 -18.88 17.49 -10.67
N GLU A 243 -18.27 17.57 -11.85
CA GLU A 243 -18.34 18.75 -12.72
C GLU A 243 -19.78 19.22 -13.02
N ARG A 244 -20.67 18.29 -13.41
CA ARG A 244 -22.05 18.61 -13.78
C ARG A 244 -22.91 19.18 -12.65
N ARG A 245 -22.68 18.74 -11.40
CA ARG A 245 -23.53 19.12 -10.24
C ARG A 245 -22.85 20.09 -9.28
N ARG A 246 -21.61 20.48 -9.55
CA ARG A 246 -20.79 21.31 -8.64
C ARG A 246 -21.47 22.63 -8.26
N ALA A 247 -22.00 23.36 -9.24
CA ALA A 247 -22.68 24.63 -9.00
C ALA A 247 -23.95 24.45 -8.17
N GLU A 248 -24.76 23.46 -8.52
CA GLU A 248 -26.01 23.12 -7.82
C GLU A 248 -25.75 22.71 -6.36
N VAL A 249 -24.82 21.80 -6.12
CA VAL A 249 -24.44 21.33 -4.77
C VAL A 249 -23.96 22.48 -3.90
N ARG A 250 -23.11 23.36 -4.45
CA ARG A 250 -22.60 24.54 -3.74
C ARG A 250 -23.69 25.56 -3.48
N TYR A 251 -24.62 25.76 -4.40
CA TYR A 251 -25.76 26.66 -4.19
C TYR A 251 -26.66 26.13 -3.07
N LYS A 252 -27.06 24.86 -3.15
CA LYS A 252 -27.89 24.21 -2.11
C LYS A 252 -27.21 24.27 -0.73
N ARG A 253 -25.90 24.01 -0.66
CA ARG A 253 -25.13 24.14 0.59
C ARG A 253 -25.19 25.57 1.16
N ARG A 254 -24.92 26.59 0.34
CA ARG A 254 -25.02 28.00 0.76
C ARG A 254 -26.41 28.40 1.23
N VAL A 255 -27.47 27.92 0.57
CA VAL A 255 -28.85 28.21 0.98
C VAL A 255 -29.16 27.57 2.34
N GLN A 256 -28.71 26.33 2.57
CA GLN A 256 -28.89 25.67 3.87
C GLN A 256 -28.10 26.37 4.99
N GLU A 257 -26.85 26.75 4.73
CA GLU A 257 -26.04 27.52 5.69
C GLU A 257 -26.73 28.85 6.07
N LYS A 258 -27.29 29.57 5.09
CA LYS A 258 -28.05 30.80 5.36
C LYS A 258 -29.33 30.56 6.17
N LYS A 259 -29.98 29.41 6.01
CA LYS A 259 -31.15 29.05 6.80
C LYS A 259 -30.78 28.66 8.22
N MET A 260 -29.66 27.97 8.44
CA MET A 260 -29.18 27.59 9.77
C MET A 260 -28.63 28.78 10.57
N ALA A 261 -28.15 29.82 9.88
CA ALA A 261 -27.62 31.03 10.51
C ALA A 261 -28.70 32.08 10.87
N ARG A 262 -29.95 31.87 10.45
CA ARG A 262 -31.11 32.71 10.81
C ARG A 262 -31.86 32.05 11.95
#